data_AF-A0A7S0NZN0-F1
#
_entry.id   AF-A0A7S0NZN0-F1
#
_cell.length_a   1.000
_cell.length_b   1.000
_cell.length_c   1.000
_cell.angle_alpha   90.00
_cell.angle_beta   90.00
_cell.angle_gamma   90.00
#
_symmetry.space_group_name_H-M   'P 1'
#
loop_
_entity.id
_entity.type
_entity.pdbx_description
1 polymer ?
#
loop_
_entity_poly.entity_id
_entity_poly.type
_entity_poly.pdbx_seq_one_letter_code
_entity_poly.pdbx_strand_id
1 'polypeptide(L)'
;TTGMSTDRALLCLLTALALITRFIYLHYPRQVVWDEVHFAGFVNGYLTGEYFFDIHPPLGKLLLAFSAALGGYDGLSPWTTIGDPIDPAVNLFSLRGLPALQGSLLVPLVYSTGRALGLSTPAA
;
A
#
# COMPACT_ATOMS: atom_id res chain seq x y z
N THR A 1 13.82 -32.12 -9.60
CA THR A 1 12.44 -31.71 -9.94
C THR A 1 11.59 -31.39 -8.71
N THR A 2 11.82 -32.04 -7.56
CA THR A 2 11.09 -31.80 -6.28
C THR A 2 11.30 -30.40 -5.68
N GLY A 3 12.49 -29.80 -5.79
CA GLY A 3 12.75 -28.44 -5.27
C GLY A 3 11.93 -27.34 -5.95
N MET A 4 11.71 -27.45 -7.27
CA MET A 4 10.94 -26.45 -8.02
C MET A 4 9.43 -26.49 -7.70
N SER A 5 8.88 -27.66 -7.36
CA SER A 5 7.48 -27.75 -6.93
C SER A 5 7.26 -27.18 -5.54
N THR A 6 8.23 -27.36 -4.62
CA THR A 6 8.17 -26.81 -3.26
C THR A 6 8.25 -25.30 -3.27
N ASP A 7 9.18 -24.71 -4.01
CA ASP A 7 9.33 -23.24 -4.08
C ASP A 7 8.06 -22.56 -4.63
N ARG A 8 7.39 -23.19 -5.62
CA ARG A 8 6.11 -22.68 -6.15
C ARG A 8 5.00 -22.71 -5.12
N ALA A 9 4.89 -23.82 -4.37
CA ALA A 9 3.90 -23.93 -3.30
C ALA A 9 4.15 -22.89 -2.19
N LEU A 10 5.41 -22.68 -1.82
CA LEU A 10 5.81 -21.66 -0.84
C LEU A 10 5.54 -20.25 -1.35
N LEU A 11 5.85 -19.94 -2.61
CA LEU A 11 5.51 -18.65 -3.23
C LEU A 11 4.02 -18.36 -3.15
N CYS A 12 3.17 -19.33 -3.51
CA CYS A 12 1.71 -19.17 -3.40
C CYS A 12 1.27 -18.96 -1.94
N LEU A 13 1.80 -19.77 -1.01
CA LEU A 13 1.48 -19.67 0.40
C LEU A 13 1.89 -18.32 0.99
N LEU A 14 3.14 -17.90 0.77
CA LEU A 14 3.68 -16.63 1.25
C LEU A 14 2.91 -15.44 0.67
N THR A 15 2.58 -15.50 -0.62
CA THR A 15 1.76 -14.46 -1.27
C THR A 15 0.36 -14.38 -0.66
N ALA A 16 -0.30 -15.53 -0.46
CA ALA A 16 -1.62 -15.58 0.17
C ALA A 16 -1.59 -15.04 1.60
N LEU A 17 -0.62 -15.45 2.41
CA LEU A 17 -0.45 -14.94 3.77
C LEU A 17 -0.13 -13.44 3.78
N ALA A 18 0.71 -12.96 2.87
CA ALA A 18 1.07 -11.55 2.76
C ALA A 18 -0.12 -10.66 2.36
N LEU A 19 -1.04 -11.18 1.53
CA LEU A 19 -2.30 -10.52 1.19
C LEU A 19 -3.25 -10.53 2.39
N ILE A 20 -3.53 -11.71 2.97
CA ILE A 20 -4.46 -11.83 4.10
C ILE A 20 -4.04 -10.89 5.24
N THR A 21 -2.78 -10.94 5.66
CA THR A 21 -2.27 -10.15 6.80
C THR A 21 -2.34 -8.65 6.58
N ARG A 22 -2.17 -8.17 5.35
CA ARG A 22 -2.21 -6.72 5.04
C ARG A 22 -3.62 -6.20 4.75
N PHE A 23 -4.57 -7.06 4.41
CA PHE A 23 -5.93 -6.65 4.07
C PHE A 23 -6.98 -6.90 5.17
N ILE A 24 -6.75 -7.84 6.10
CA ILE A 24 -7.76 -8.27 7.09
C ILE A 24 -8.31 -7.15 7.98
N TYR A 25 -7.50 -6.12 8.28
CA TYR A 25 -7.91 -4.96 9.10
C TYR A 25 -7.60 -3.62 8.43
N LEU A 26 -7.53 -3.58 7.10
CA LEU A 26 -7.11 -2.38 6.38
C LEU A 26 -8.00 -1.14 6.66
N HIS A 27 -9.27 -1.39 6.97
CA HIS A 27 -10.26 -0.37 7.29
C HIS A 27 -10.13 0.20 8.71
N TYR A 28 -9.35 -0.42 9.59
CA TYR A 28 -9.22 -0.06 11.00
C TYR A 28 -7.78 0.40 11.31
N PRO A 29 -7.58 1.53 12.01
CA PRO A 29 -8.61 2.46 12.51
C PRO A 29 -9.14 3.36 11.39
N ARG A 30 -10.41 3.80 11.51
CA ARG A 30 -11.06 4.69 10.54
C ARG A 30 -10.80 6.16 10.85
N GLN A 31 -9.53 6.49 10.98
CA GLN A 31 -9.01 7.83 11.23
C GLN A 31 -7.66 7.95 10.52
N VAL A 32 -7.22 9.18 10.31
CA VAL A 32 -5.90 9.49 9.75
C VAL A 32 -4.82 9.01 10.74
N VAL A 33 -3.86 8.23 10.26
CA VAL A 33 -2.74 7.74 11.07
C VAL A 33 -1.40 8.28 10.57
N TRP A 34 -0.41 8.40 11.46
CA TRP A 34 0.99 8.78 11.15
C TRP A 34 1.16 9.61 9.87
N ASP A 35 1.84 9.07 8.86
CA ASP A 35 2.16 9.78 7.62
C ASP A 35 0.98 9.93 6.65
N GLU A 36 -0.16 9.29 6.90
CA GLU A 36 -1.37 9.55 6.10
C GLU A 36 -1.74 11.03 6.17
N VAL A 37 -1.44 11.74 7.26
CA VAL A 37 -1.70 13.19 7.38
C VAL A 37 -0.93 14.00 6.33
N HIS A 38 0.31 13.62 6.04
CA HIS A 38 1.14 14.27 5.04
C HIS A 38 0.73 13.86 3.62
N PHE A 39 0.56 12.55 3.41
CA PHE A 39 0.18 12.01 2.10
C PHE A 39 -1.23 12.40 1.68
N ALA A 40 -2.16 12.62 2.61
CA ALA A 40 -3.47 13.19 2.35
C ALA A 40 -3.36 14.56 1.67
N GLY A 41 -2.56 15.47 2.24
CA GLY A 41 -2.34 16.80 1.66
C GLY A 41 -1.74 16.73 0.25
N PHE A 42 -0.81 15.81 0.02
CA PHE A 42 -0.24 15.62 -1.32
C PHE A 42 -1.23 15.04 -2.32
N VAL A 43 -2.03 14.04 -1.91
CA VAL A 43 -3.09 13.47 -2.74
C VAL A 43 -4.10 14.56 -3.10
N ASN A 44 -4.49 15.39 -2.13
CA ASN A 44 -5.37 16.53 -2.35
C ASN A 44 -4.78 17.46 -3.41
N GLY A 45 -3.53 17.92 -3.24
CA GLY A 45 -2.88 18.81 -4.20
C GLY A 45 -2.80 18.23 -5.62
N TYR A 46 -2.57 16.92 -5.77
CA TYR A 46 -2.61 16.27 -7.09
C TYR A 46 -4.01 16.20 -7.70
N LEU A 47 -5.06 15.99 -6.90
CA LEU A 47 -6.44 15.91 -7.39
C LEU A 47 -7.06 17.28 -7.65
N THR A 48 -6.74 18.29 -6.85
CA THR A 48 -7.22 19.66 -7.00
C THR A 48 -6.38 20.47 -7.99
N GLY A 49 -5.15 20.05 -8.28
CA GLY A 49 -4.19 20.79 -9.09
C GLY A 49 -3.51 21.93 -8.33
N GLU A 50 -3.65 21.99 -7.01
CA GLU A 50 -2.98 22.98 -6.17
C GLU A 50 -1.50 22.63 -5.97
N TYR A 51 -0.65 23.65 -6.06
CA TYR A 51 0.78 23.47 -5.80
C TYR A 51 1.05 23.17 -4.33
N PHE A 52 1.92 22.21 -4.09
CA PHE A 52 2.47 21.92 -2.76
C PHE A 52 3.98 21.65 -2.87
N PHE A 53 4.67 21.83 -1.75
CA PHE A 53 6.09 21.50 -1.63
C PHE A 53 6.27 20.13 -0.95
N ASP A 54 7.15 19.30 -1.50
CA ASP A 54 7.62 18.07 -0.86
C ASP A 54 9.09 17.83 -1.21
N ILE A 55 9.83 17.28 -0.26
CA ILE A 55 11.23 16.88 -0.40
C ILE A 55 11.40 15.57 -1.20
N HIS A 56 10.36 14.75 -1.30
CA HIS A 56 10.45 13.42 -1.92
C HIS A 56 10.03 13.44 -3.40
N PRO A 57 10.64 12.58 -4.25
CA PRO A 57 10.19 12.37 -5.63
C PRO A 57 8.68 12.05 -5.75
N PRO A 58 8.03 12.42 -6.86
CA PRO A 58 6.57 12.47 -6.94
C PRO A 58 5.88 11.11 -7.14
N LEU A 59 6.58 10.10 -7.65
CA LEU A 59 5.97 8.85 -8.15
C LEU A 59 5.05 8.16 -7.13
N GLY A 60 5.49 8.00 -5.88
CA GLY A 60 4.67 7.35 -4.86
C GLY A 60 3.36 8.09 -4.59
N LYS A 61 3.42 9.42 -4.54
CA LYS A 61 2.25 10.28 -4.30
C LYS A 61 1.31 10.32 -5.50
N LEU A 62 1.84 10.31 -6.73
CA LEU A 62 1.05 10.19 -7.96
C LEU A 62 0.29 8.86 -8.02
N LEU A 63 0.93 7.76 -7.61
CA LEU A 63 0.29 6.46 -7.53
C LEU A 63 -0.83 6.43 -6.48
N LEU A 64 -0.63 7.06 -5.32
CA LEU A 64 -1.67 7.23 -4.31
C LEU A 64 -2.83 8.09 -4.82
N ALA A 65 -2.54 9.22 -5.46
CA ALA A 65 -3.56 10.09 -6.05
C ALA A 65 -4.36 9.37 -7.15
N PHE A 66 -3.68 8.60 -8.00
CA PHE A 66 -4.33 7.75 -9.00
C PHE A 66 -5.26 6.71 -8.36
N SER A 67 -4.79 6.00 -7.34
CA SER A 67 -5.60 5.03 -6.59
C SER A 67 -6.82 5.69 -5.94
N ALA A 68 -6.63 6.85 -5.32
CA ALA A 68 -7.68 7.64 -4.70
C ALA A 68 -8.74 8.09 -5.72
N ALA A 69 -8.30 8.60 -6.87
CA ALA A 69 -9.17 9.00 -7.98
C ALA A 69 -10.04 7.85 -8.51
N LEU A 70 -9.46 6.66 -8.69
CA LEU A 70 -10.21 5.46 -9.09
C LEU A 70 -11.27 5.06 -8.06
N GLY A 71 -11.06 5.39 -6.80
CA GLY A 71 -12.03 5.18 -5.72
C GLY A 71 -13.06 6.29 -5.54
N GLY A 72 -13.04 7.33 -6.38
CA GLY A 72 -13.97 8.45 -6.31
C GLY A 72 -13.65 9.49 -5.23
N TYR A 73 -12.43 9.52 -4.70
CA TYR A 73 -12.00 10.57 -3.78
C TYR A 73 -11.81 11.90 -4.54
N ASP A 74 -12.35 12.99 -3.98
CA ASP A 74 -12.39 14.31 -4.61
C ASP A 74 -11.21 15.23 -4.25
N GLY A 75 -10.36 14.82 -3.29
CA GLY A 75 -9.22 15.63 -2.86
C GLY A 75 -9.56 16.76 -1.89
N LEU A 76 -10.77 16.80 -1.33
CA LEU A 76 -11.25 17.93 -0.53
C LEU A 76 -11.30 17.67 0.97
N SER A 77 -10.78 16.54 1.46
CA SER A 77 -10.85 16.25 2.90
C SER A 77 -9.87 17.11 3.72
N PRO A 78 -10.32 17.72 4.83
CA PRO A 78 -9.54 18.63 5.65
C PRO A 78 -8.67 17.89 6.68
N TRP A 79 -8.03 16.79 6.29
CA TRP A 79 -7.19 15.97 7.17
C TRP A 79 -5.86 16.67 7.43
N THR A 80 -5.71 17.24 8.62
CA THR A 80 -4.56 18.06 9.01
C THR A 80 -3.89 17.56 10.29
N THR A 81 -4.55 16.68 11.05
CA THR A 81 -4.01 16.10 12.28
C THR A 81 -4.16 14.59 12.32
N ILE A 82 -3.21 13.92 12.97
CA ILE A 82 -3.30 12.49 13.26
C ILE A 82 -4.50 12.27 14.20
N GLY A 83 -5.40 11.35 13.83
CA GLY A 83 -6.63 11.10 14.56
C GLY A 83 -7.86 11.77 13.95
N ASP A 84 -7.72 12.61 12.92
CA ASP A 84 -8.86 13.17 12.20
C ASP A 84 -9.76 12.02 11.69
N PRO A 85 -11.09 12.06 11.94
CA PRO A 85 -12.00 11.01 11.52
C PRO A 85 -12.13 10.99 9.99
N ILE A 86 -12.17 9.80 9.41
CA ILE A 86 -12.40 9.63 7.97
C ILE A 86 -13.89 9.36 7.73
N ASP A 87 -14.53 10.27 7.00
CA ASP A 87 -15.96 10.19 6.66
C ASP A 87 -16.31 8.80 6.10
N PRO A 88 -17.35 8.11 6.61
CA PRO A 88 -17.87 6.85 6.07
C PRO A 88 -18.03 6.78 4.55
N ALA A 89 -18.34 7.90 3.88
CA ALA A 89 -18.49 8.01 2.44
C ALA A 89 -17.17 7.86 1.67
N VAL A 90 -16.02 8.15 2.31
CA VAL A 90 -14.71 7.96 1.68
C VAL A 90 -14.38 6.48 1.56
N ASN A 91 -14.05 6.07 0.33
CA ASN A 91 -13.55 4.73 0.06
C ASN A 91 -12.13 4.54 0.63
N LEU A 92 -12.02 4.14 1.89
CA LEU A 92 -10.72 3.96 2.56
C LEU A 92 -9.80 2.94 1.86
N PHE A 93 -10.38 1.97 1.13
CA PHE A 93 -9.60 1.02 0.35
C PHE A 93 -8.85 1.69 -0.80
N SER A 94 -9.40 2.76 -1.40
CA SER A 94 -8.71 3.47 -2.48
C SER A 94 -7.48 4.23 -2.00
N LEU A 95 -7.43 4.58 -0.72
CA LEU A 95 -6.30 5.25 -0.08
C LEU A 95 -5.25 4.26 0.44
N ARG A 96 -5.69 3.16 1.08
CA ARG A 96 -4.79 2.20 1.76
C ARG A 96 -4.46 0.95 0.94
N GLY A 97 -5.29 0.61 -0.04
CA GLY A 97 -5.21 -0.65 -0.80
C GLY A 97 -3.95 -0.76 -1.64
N LEU A 98 -3.51 0.34 -2.27
CA LEU A 98 -2.30 0.31 -3.10
C LEU A 98 -1.02 0.07 -2.26
N PRO A 99 -0.77 0.79 -1.15
CA PRO A 99 0.32 0.45 -0.24
C PRO A 99 0.25 -0.98 0.29
N ALA A 100 -0.95 -1.46 0.65
CA ALA A 100 -1.13 -2.82 1.13
C ALA A 100 -0.75 -3.85 0.06
N LEU A 101 -1.20 -3.66 -1.18
CA LEU A 101 -0.87 -4.52 -2.31
C LEU A 101 0.62 -4.53 -2.60
N GLN A 102 1.26 -3.36 -2.71
CA GLN A 102 2.70 -3.25 -2.95
C GLN A 102 3.49 -3.92 -1.83
N GLY A 103 3.11 -3.69 -0.57
CA GLY A 103 3.69 -4.36 0.58
C GLY A 103 3.51 -5.88 0.56
N SER A 104 2.39 -6.39 0.07
CA SER A 104 2.17 -7.83 -0.10
C SER A 104 3.06 -8.42 -1.19
N LEU A 105 3.21 -7.74 -2.33
CA LEU A 105 4.02 -8.19 -3.47
C LEU A 105 5.53 -8.17 -3.19
N LEU A 106 5.98 -7.38 -2.21
CA LEU A 106 7.37 -7.43 -1.75
C LEU A 106 7.74 -8.81 -1.16
N VAL A 107 6.81 -9.54 -0.54
CA VAL A 107 7.09 -10.84 0.08
C VAL A 107 7.55 -11.90 -0.94
N PRO A 108 6.77 -12.23 -1.99
CA PRO A 108 7.24 -13.18 -3.01
C PRO A 108 8.44 -12.66 -3.80
N LEU A 109 8.59 -11.34 -3.95
CA LEU A 109 9.76 -10.74 -4.59
C LEU A 109 11.04 -11.00 -3.79
N VAL A 110 11.01 -10.78 -2.46
CA VAL A 110 12.14 -11.03 -1.57
C VAL A 110 12.49 -12.52 -1.53
N TYR A 111 11.50 -13.40 -1.40
CA TYR A 111 11.71 -14.85 -1.48
C TYR A 111 12.39 -15.25 -2.80
N SER A 112 11.85 -14.78 -3.94
CA SER A 112 12.41 -15.08 -5.26
C SER A 112 13.83 -14.54 -5.41
N THR A 113 14.11 -13.38 -4.84
CA THR A 113 15.46 -12.78 -4.81
C THR A 113 16.41 -13.66 -4.00
N GLY A 114 16.00 -14.13 -2.81
CA GLY A 114 16.78 -15.06 -2.00
C GLY A 114 17.09 -16.36 -2.74
N ARG A 115 16.10 -16.95 -3.41
CA ARG A 115 16.29 -18.13 -4.26
C ARG A 115 17.27 -17.86 -5.41
N ALA A 116 17.17 -16.70 -6.05
CA ALA A 116 18.08 -16.29 -7.13
C ALA A 116 19.52 -16.06 -6.65
N LEU A 117 19.71 -15.65 -5.40
CA LEU A 117 21.02 -15.48 -4.77
C LEU A 117 21.62 -16.79 -4.23
N GLY A 118 20.93 -17.93 -4.39
CA GLY A 118 21.43 -19.24 -3.98
C GLY A 118 21.13 -19.63 -2.53
N LEU A 119 20.23 -18.92 -1.84
CA LEU A 119 19.76 -19.33 -0.51
C LEU A 119 19.00 -20.67 -0.58
N SER A 120 19.14 -21.49 0.46
CA SER A 120 18.35 -22.72 0.61
C SER A 120 16.86 -22.38 0.81
N THR A 121 15.96 -23.32 0.47
CA THR A 121 14.51 -23.07 0.57
C THR A 121 14.04 -22.66 1.96
N PRO A 122 14.62 -23.18 3.07
CA PRO A 122 14.28 -22.70 4.42
C PRO A 122 14.89 -21.33 4.77
N ALA A 123 15.96 -20.92 4.10
CA ALA A 123 16.64 -19.65 4.38
C ALA A 123 16.06 -18.48 3.56
N ALA A 124 15.53 -18.77 2.36
CA ALA A 124 14.84 -17.84 1.49
C ALA A 124 13.41 -17.58 1.98
#